data_AF-A0A440UTJ9-F1
#
_entry.id   AF-A0A440UTJ9-F1
#
_cell.length_a   1.000
_cell.length_b   1.000
_cell.length_c   1.000
_cell.angle_alpha   90.00
_cell.angle_beta   90.00
_cell.angle_gamma   90.00
#
_symmetry.space_group_name_H-M   'P 1'
#
loop_
_entity.id
_entity.type
_entity.pdbx_description
1 polymer ?
#
loop_
_entity_poly.entity_id
_entity_poly.type
_entity_poly.pdbx_seq_one_letter_code
_entity_poly.pdbx_strand_id
1 'polypeptide(L)'
;EARRKAEEAERQKAMWERLRSNQMITSEQANPAAGHDQPAQAQIAADGQLVPVPGADTDPNKAFLAQSEKHSNAMAKARVFRRTDALIPEGTMIRGFLETAINTDLPGMVRAVAREDVYSLDGRRILIPKGSRLTGEYRSG
;
A
#
# COMPACT_ATOMS: atom_id res chain seq x y z
N GLU A 1 -18.04 17.45 -50.15
CA GLU A 1 -18.09 17.08 -48.71
C GLU A 1 -17.50 15.71 -48.36
N ALA A 2 -17.58 14.69 -49.23
CA ALA A 2 -17.09 13.33 -48.91
C ALA A 2 -15.59 13.22 -48.57
N ARG A 3 -14.71 14.05 -49.15
CA ARG A 3 -13.26 14.03 -48.85
C ARG A 3 -12.91 14.60 -47.45
N ARG A 4 -13.67 15.55 -46.93
CA ARG A 4 -13.49 16.08 -45.56
C ARG A 4 -13.82 15.02 -44.51
N LYS A 5 -14.89 14.27 -44.75
CA LYS A 5 -15.35 13.21 -43.84
C LYS A 5 -14.38 12.02 -43.79
N ALA A 6 -13.68 11.74 -44.89
CA ALA A 6 -12.63 10.73 -44.95
C ALA A 6 -11.39 11.14 -44.13
N GLU A 7 -10.96 12.39 -44.26
CA GLU A 7 -9.80 12.92 -43.52
C GLU A 7 -10.05 12.99 -42.01
N GLU A 8 -11.28 13.32 -41.60
CA GLU A 8 -11.69 13.32 -40.19
C GLU A 8 -11.73 11.90 -39.59
N ALA A 9 -12.18 10.91 -40.36
CA ALA A 9 -12.20 9.53 -39.92
C ALA A 9 -10.77 8.95 -39.74
N GLU A 10 -9.82 9.36 -40.59
CA GLU A 10 -8.42 8.98 -40.45
C GLU A 10 -7.77 9.62 -39.23
N ARG A 11 -8.05 10.91 -38.97
CA ARG A 11 -7.58 11.58 -37.74
C ARG A 11 -8.16 10.95 -36.48
N GLN A 12 -9.43 10.56 -36.50
CA GLN A 12 -10.06 9.85 -35.38
C GLN A 12 -9.46 8.46 -35.16
N LYS A 13 -9.14 7.73 -36.23
CA LYS A 13 -8.45 6.43 -36.13
C LYS A 13 -7.05 6.57 -35.56
N ALA A 14 -6.27 7.53 -36.04
CA ALA A 14 -4.93 7.81 -35.52
C ALA A 14 -4.96 8.27 -34.05
N MET A 15 -6.00 9.03 -33.66
CA MET A 15 -6.21 9.42 -32.27
C MET A 15 -6.52 8.20 -31.39
N TRP A 16 -7.45 7.34 -31.81
CA TRP A 16 -7.79 6.12 -31.07
C TRP A 16 -6.65 5.11 -30.96
N GLU A 17 -5.77 5.09 -31.95
CA GLU A 17 -4.56 4.25 -31.93
C GLU A 17 -3.52 4.78 -30.94
N ARG A 18 -3.38 6.11 -30.82
CA ARG A 18 -2.54 6.75 -29.79
C ARG A 18 -3.08 6.50 -28.37
N LEU A 19 -4.39 6.51 -28.17
CA LEU A 19 -4.98 6.20 -26.85
C LEU A 19 -4.79 4.72 -26.45
N ARG A 20 -4.55 3.80 -27.40
CA ARG A 20 -4.28 2.38 -27.12
C ARG A 20 -2.80 2.06 -26.87
N SER A 21 -1.89 2.94 -27.24
CA SER A 21 -0.46 2.76 -26.94
C SER A 21 -0.12 3.28 -25.56
N ASN A 22 0.49 2.42 -24.73
CA ASN A 22 1.00 2.77 -23.39
C ASN A 22 2.29 3.63 -23.45
N GLN A 23 2.49 4.39 -24.53
CA GLN A 23 3.68 5.23 -24.73
C GLN A 23 3.29 6.68 -24.50
N MET A 24 3.80 7.24 -23.41
CA MET A 24 3.65 8.66 -23.07
C MET A 24 4.49 9.48 -24.05
N ILE A 25 3.85 10.25 -24.93
CA ILE A 25 4.51 11.17 -25.84
C ILE A 25 4.59 12.53 -25.14
N THR A 26 5.79 12.92 -24.72
CA THR A 26 6.10 14.30 -24.32
C THR A 26 6.22 15.15 -25.59
N SER A 27 5.30 16.08 -25.79
CA SER A 27 5.43 17.08 -26.86
C SER A 27 6.47 18.12 -26.43
N GLU A 28 7.73 17.84 -26.73
CA GLU A 28 8.83 18.80 -26.60
C GLU A 28 8.73 19.81 -27.74
N GLN A 29 7.98 20.88 -27.51
CA GLN A 29 7.96 22.03 -28.40
C GLN A 29 9.17 22.90 -28.07
N ALA A 30 10.23 22.72 -28.85
CA ALA A 30 11.49 23.44 -28.73
C ALA A 30 11.27 24.97 -28.78
N ASN A 31 11.63 25.65 -27.69
CA ASN A 31 11.80 27.10 -27.61
C ASN A 31 13.30 27.39 -27.52
N PRO A 32 13.96 27.96 -28.55
CA PRO A 32 15.41 28.09 -28.59
C PRO A 32 15.89 29.40 -27.96
N ALA A 33 15.53 29.66 -26.69
CA ALA A 33 16.06 30.82 -25.94
C ALA A 33 15.77 30.74 -24.42
N ALA A 34 16.43 29.83 -23.70
CA ALA A 34 16.72 29.98 -22.27
C ALA A 34 17.80 28.96 -21.86
N GLY A 35 18.72 29.38 -21.00
CA GLY A 35 19.93 28.63 -20.66
C GLY A 35 19.67 27.24 -20.06
N HIS A 36 20.68 26.39 -20.23
CA HIS A 36 20.91 25.09 -19.62
C HIS A 36 20.07 24.80 -18.35
N ASP A 37 18.93 24.15 -18.55
CA ASP A 37 18.26 23.37 -17.51
C ASP A 37 18.04 21.97 -18.07
N GLN A 38 18.94 21.06 -17.67
CA GLN A 38 18.80 19.64 -17.96
C GLN A 38 17.51 19.13 -17.32
N PRO A 39 16.73 18.26 -18.01
CA PRO A 39 15.62 17.58 -17.36
C PRO A 39 16.20 16.72 -16.24
N ALA A 40 16.06 17.18 -14.99
CA ALA A 40 16.38 16.42 -13.81
C ALA A 40 15.40 15.24 -13.73
N GLN A 41 15.77 14.15 -14.39
CA GLN A 41 15.15 12.84 -14.20
C GLN A 41 15.28 12.49 -12.72
N ALA A 42 14.19 12.10 -12.08
CA ALA A 42 14.23 11.56 -10.74
C ALA A 42 15.12 10.31 -10.75
N GLN A 43 16.37 10.45 -10.30
CA GLN A 43 17.31 9.35 -10.20
C GLN A 43 17.00 8.57 -8.94
N ILE A 44 16.63 7.30 -9.10
CA ILE A 44 16.46 6.37 -8.00
C ILE A 44 17.87 5.99 -7.54
N ALA A 45 18.29 6.48 -6.36
CA ALA A 45 19.54 6.04 -5.76
C ALA A 45 19.46 4.52 -5.48
N ALA A 46 20.61 3.83 -5.59
CA ALA A 46 20.72 2.37 -5.41
C ALA A 46 20.17 1.86 -4.05
N ASP A 47 20.01 2.76 -3.07
CA ASP A 47 19.54 2.48 -1.71
C ASP A 47 18.02 2.69 -1.54
N GLY A 48 17.29 3.00 -2.62
CA GLY A 48 15.84 3.19 -2.59
C GLY A 48 15.37 4.51 -1.96
N GLN A 49 16.28 5.47 -1.76
CA GLN A 49 15.97 6.78 -1.20
C GLN A 49 15.62 7.78 -2.31
N LEU A 50 14.43 8.38 -2.22
CA LEU A 50 13.89 9.35 -3.18
C LEU A 50 14.62 10.70 -3.05
N VAL A 51 15.25 11.16 -4.13
CA VAL A 51 15.80 12.52 -4.22
C VAL A 51 14.63 13.49 -4.48
N PRO A 52 14.40 14.50 -3.63
CA PRO A 52 13.31 15.45 -3.82
C PRO A 52 13.50 16.24 -5.12
N VAL A 53 12.42 16.36 -5.91
CA VAL A 53 12.40 17.15 -7.14
C VAL A 53 12.64 18.63 -6.79
N PRO A 54 13.74 19.26 -7.26
CA PRO A 54 14.00 20.67 -7.01
C PRO A 54 12.90 21.55 -7.62
N GLY A 55 12.33 22.47 -6.82
CA GLY A 55 11.29 23.41 -7.26
C GLY A 55 9.85 22.90 -7.17
N ALA A 56 9.60 21.78 -6.46
CA ALA A 56 8.24 21.31 -6.18
C ALA A 56 7.37 22.33 -5.42
N ASP A 57 7.97 23.26 -4.67
CA ASP A 57 7.24 24.32 -3.96
C ASP A 57 6.72 25.44 -4.89
N THR A 58 7.25 25.52 -6.11
CA THR A 58 6.96 26.62 -7.05
C THR A 58 6.04 26.22 -8.20
N ASP A 59 5.93 24.93 -8.52
CA ASP A 59 5.13 24.43 -9.64
C ASP A 59 4.12 23.35 -9.18
N PRO A 60 2.80 23.58 -9.34
CA PRO A 60 1.77 22.63 -8.92
C PRO A 60 1.88 21.28 -9.65
N ASN A 61 2.39 21.25 -10.88
CA ASN A 61 2.55 20.02 -11.64
C ASN A 61 3.71 19.17 -11.08
N LYS A 62 4.80 19.83 -10.63
CA LYS A 62 5.92 19.16 -9.95
C LYS A 62 5.55 18.69 -8.54
N ALA A 63 4.74 19.46 -7.82
CA ALA A 63 4.19 19.04 -6.52
C ALA A 63 3.32 17.78 -6.66
N PHE A 64 2.46 17.73 -7.69
CA PHE A 64 1.62 16.57 -7.97
C PHE A 64 2.44 15.31 -8.31
N LEU A 65 3.49 15.45 -9.14
CA LEU A 65 4.40 14.34 -9.44
C LEU A 65 5.10 13.82 -8.17
N ALA A 66 5.68 14.71 -7.36
CA ALA A 66 6.32 14.34 -6.10
C ALA A 66 5.35 13.70 -5.09
N GLN A 67 4.08 14.10 -5.08
CA GLN A 67 3.05 13.46 -4.27
C GLN A 67 2.64 12.09 -4.82
N SER A 68 2.49 11.96 -6.13
CA SER A 68 2.15 10.68 -6.79
C SER A 68 3.21 9.60 -6.56
N GLU A 69 4.49 9.99 -6.49
CA GLU A 69 5.59 9.08 -6.16
C GLU A 69 5.54 8.62 -4.69
N LYS A 70 5.12 9.48 -3.76
CA LYS A 70 4.88 9.10 -2.35
C LYS A 70 3.72 8.11 -2.20
N HIS A 71 2.78 8.10 -3.16
CA HIS A 71 1.70 7.12 -3.23
C HIS A 71 2.10 5.82 -3.93
N SER A 72 3.34 5.70 -4.42
CA SER A 72 3.84 4.41 -4.91
C SER A 72 3.87 3.43 -3.73
N ASN A 73 3.11 2.35 -3.88
CA ASN A 73 2.98 1.32 -2.85
C ASN A 73 4.38 0.81 -2.51
N ALA A 74 4.76 0.86 -1.24
CA ALA A 74 6.07 0.40 -0.80
C ALA A 74 6.29 -1.05 -1.31
N MET A 75 7.47 -1.32 -1.87
CA MET A 75 7.75 -2.60 -2.50
C MET A 75 7.55 -3.75 -1.49
N ALA A 76 6.53 -4.59 -1.73
CA ALA A 76 6.22 -5.73 -0.90
C ALA A 76 7.26 -6.84 -1.12
N LYS A 77 7.93 -7.27 -0.04
CA LYS A 77 8.88 -8.41 -0.08
C LYS A 77 8.21 -9.63 0.55
N ALA A 78 7.97 -10.66 -0.26
CA ALA A 78 7.51 -11.94 0.25
C ALA A 78 8.67 -12.68 0.96
N ARG A 79 8.35 -13.36 2.06
CA ARG A 79 9.27 -14.24 2.80
C ARG A 79 8.54 -15.53 3.16
N VAL A 80 9.26 -16.64 3.07
CA VAL A 80 8.72 -17.96 3.45
C VAL A 80 8.98 -18.18 4.92
N PHE A 81 7.93 -18.48 5.68
CA PHE A 81 8.06 -18.90 7.07
C PHE A 81 8.22 -20.42 7.14
N ARG A 82 9.34 -20.89 7.71
CA ARG A 82 9.68 -22.33 7.72
C ARG A 82 9.08 -23.11 8.88
N ARG A 83 8.68 -22.45 9.98
CA ARG A 83 8.15 -23.10 11.20
C ARG A 83 6.64 -22.92 11.33
N THR A 84 5.89 -23.35 10.32
CA THR A 84 4.41 -23.26 10.33
C THR A 84 3.77 -24.10 11.45
N ASP A 85 4.52 -25.04 12.03
CA ASP A 85 4.16 -25.86 13.20
C ASP A 85 4.20 -25.10 14.53
N ALA A 86 4.85 -23.93 14.57
CA ALA A 86 5.03 -23.11 15.77
C ALA A 86 4.58 -21.66 15.55
N LEU A 87 3.63 -21.44 14.64
CA LEU A 87 3.09 -20.13 14.29
C LEU A 87 1.58 -20.16 14.41
N ILE A 88 0.99 -19.15 15.06
CA ILE A 88 -0.44 -18.83 14.95
C ILE A 88 -0.56 -17.68 13.94
N PRO A 89 -1.34 -17.81 12.86
CA PRO A 89 -1.51 -16.71 11.92
C PRO A 89 -2.21 -15.52 12.57
N GLU A 90 -1.83 -14.32 12.16
CA GLU A 90 -2.54 -13.11 12.55
C GLU A 90 -4.01 -13.19 12.11
N GLY A 91 -4.92 -12.65 12.94
CA GLY A 91 -6.36 -12.78 12.72
C GLY A 91 -6.97 -14.09 13.24
N THR A 92 -6.18 -15.02 13.80
CA THR A 92 -6.75 -16.19 14.49
C THR A 92 -7.56 -15.76 15.70
N MET A 93 -8.81 -16.20 15.76
CA MET A 93 -9.72 -15.86 16.85
C MET A 93 -9.52 -16.81 18.04
N ILE A 94 -9.08 -16.27 19.18
CA ILE A 94 -8.97 -17.03 20.43
C ILE A 94 -10.29 -16.86 21.19
N ARG A 95 -11.15 -17.88 21.13
CA ARG A 95 -12.43 -17.83 21.83
C ARG A 95 -12.23 -18.11 23.32
N GLY A 96 -12.97 -17.41 24.17
CA GLY A 96 -12.90 -17.62 25.61
C GLY A 96 -14.12 -17.07 26.35
N PHE A 97 -14.13 -17.33 27.65
CA PHE A 97 -15.12 -16.80 28.61
C PHE A 97 -14.39 -15.97 29.67
N LEU A 98 -15.01 -14.87 30.08
CA LEU A 98 -14.46 -13.98 31.10
C LEU A 98 -14.59 -14.60 32.49
N GLU A 99 -13.52 -14.54 33.28
CA GLU A 99 -13.54 -14.89 34.71
C GLU A 99 -14.02 -13.72 35.57
N THR A 100 -13.69 -12.50 35.15
CA THR A 100 -13.98 -11.25 35.87
C THR A 100 -15.14 -10.51 35.22
N ALA A 101 -16.08 -10.00 36.03
CA ALA A 101 -17.05 -9.03 35.56
C ALA A 101 -16.35 -7.75 35.11
N ILE A 102 -16.80 -7.14 34.01
CA ILE A 102 -16.23 -5.91 33.47
C ILE A 102 -17.09 -4.73 33.93
N ASN A 103 -16.45 -3.69 34.45
CA ASN A 103 -17.05 -2.37 34.64
C ASN A 103 -16.36 -1.38 33.70
N THR A 104 -17.14 -0.66 32.90
CA THR A 104 -16.65 0.31 31.91
C THR A 104 -16.22 1.64 32.51
N ASP A 105 -16.59 1.94 33.77
CA ASP A 105 -16.34 3.24 34.40
C ASP A 105 -14.86 3.45 34.76
N LEU A 106 -14.17 2.37 35.17
CA LEU A 106 -12.78 2.43 35.61
C LEU A 106 -11.91 1.52 34.73
N PRO A 107 -10.71 1.99 34.33
CA PRO A 107 -9.75 1.13 33.67
C PRO A 107 -9.28 0.05 34.65
N GLY A 108 -9.06 -1.17 34.17
CA GLY A 108 -8.75 -2.29 35.04
C GLY A 108 -8.29 -3.56 34.32
N MET A 109 -7.73 -4.47 35.10
CA MET A 109 -7.29 -5.78 34.62
C MET A 109 -8.47 -6.72 34.44
N VAL A 110 -8.48 -7.45 33.33
CA VAL A 110 -9.49 -8.46 33.01
C VAL A 110 -8.83 -9.82 32.80
N ARG A 111 -9.56 -10.87 33.18
CA ARG A 111 -9.11 -12.26 33.01
C ARG A 111 -10.15 -13.07 32.26
N ALA A 112 -9.67 -13.95 31.39
CA ALA A 112 -10.51 -14.88 30.63
C ALA A 112 -9.83 -16.24 30.53
N VAL A 113 -10.59 -17.24 30.11
CA VAL A 113 -10.09 -18.60 29.86
C VAL A 113 -10.46 -19.02 28.44
N ALA A 114 -9.49 -19.59 27.72
CA ALA A 114 -9.68 -20.11 26.37
C ALA A 114 -10.64 -21.31 26.37
N ARG A 115 -11.66 -21.27 25.51
CA ARG A 115 -12.69 -22.33 25.45
C ARG A 115 -12.32 -23.51 24.56
N GLU A 116 -11.41 -23.31 23.62
CA GLU A 116 -11.03 -24.29 22.60
C GLU A 116 -9.52 -24.28 22.38
N ASP A 117 -9.01 -25.38 21.86
CA ASP A 117 -7.61 -25.51 21.49
C ASP A 117 -7.32 -24.67 20.25
N VAL A 118 -6.29 -23.83 20.31
CA VAL A 118 -5.80 -23.05 19.16
C VAL A 118 -4.61 -23.77 18.55
N TYR A 119 -4.72 -24.05 17.26
CA TYR A 119 -3.76 -24.83 16.51
C TYR A 119 -2.71 -23.95 15.81
N SER A 120 -1.58 -24.55 15.48
CA SER A 120 -0.57 -23.99 14.56
C SER A 120 -1.16 -23.71 13.17
N LEU A 121 -0.48 -22.89 12.36
CA LEU A 121 -0.87 -22.60 10.97
C LEU A 121 -1.08 -23.88 10.13
N ASP A 122 -0.27 -24.92 10.36
CA ASP A 122 -0.38 -26.23 9.70
C ASP A 122 -1.42 -27.18 10.35
N GLY A 123 -2.08 -26.75 11.43
CA GLY A 123 -3.10 -27.53 12.15
C GLY A 123 -2.59 -28.72 12.98
N ARG A 124 -1.30 -29.06 12.91
CA ARG A 124 -0.75 -30.29 13.50
C ARG A 124 -0.53 -30.25 15.02
N ARG A 125 -0.32 -29.07 15.60
CA ARG A 125 0.00 -28.92 17.03
C ARG A 125 -0.93 -27.91 17.68
N ILE A 126 -1.27 -28.17 18.94
CA ILE A 126 -1.96 -27.22 19.81
C ILE A 126 -0.90 -26.27 20.39
N LEU A 127 -1.04 -24.98 20.14
CA LEU A 127 -0.14 -23.94 20.65
C LEU A 127 -0.73 -23.23 21.87
N ILE A 128 -2.05 -23.09 21.93
CA ILE A 128 -2.77 -22.61 23.12
C ILE A 128 -3.84 -23.64 23.48
N PRO A 129 -3.64 -24.41 24.56
CA PRO A 129 -4.63 -25.38 25.00
C PRO A 129 -5.93 -24.72 25.51
N LYS A 130 -7.04 -25.46 25.41
CA LYS A 130 -8.27 -25.14 26.13
C LYS A 130 -7.97 -25.03 27.62
N GLY A 131 -8.57 -24.05 28.29
CA GLY A 131 -8.28 -23.76 29.68
C GLY A 131 -7.09 -22.83 29.91
N SER A 132 -6.35 -22.42 28.87
CA SER A 132 -5.32 -21.39 29.00
C SER A 132 -5.91 -20.08 29.51
N ARG A 133 -5.20 -19.42 30.44
CA ARG A 133 -5.63 -18.14 31.01
C ARG A 133 -5.15 -16.98 30.14
N LEU A 134 -6.07 -16.10 29.79
CA LEU A 134 -5.84 -14.86 29.07
C LEU A 134 -5.93 -13.71 30.07
N THR A 135 -4.96 -12.81 30.04
CA THR A 135 -4.94 -11.61 30.89
C THR A 135 -4.83 -10.39 29.98
N GLY A 136 -5.64 -9.38 30.24
CA GLY A 136 -5.64 -8.13 29.48
C GLY A 136 -5.96 -6.94 30.38
N GLU A 137 -5.87 -5.75 29.81
CA GLU A 137 -6.29 -4.50 30.44
C GLU A 137 -7.40 -3.90 29.58
N TYR A 138 -8.44 -3.40 30.23
CA TYR A 138 -9.45 -2.54 29.62
C TYR A 138 -9.20 -1.10 30.06
N ARG A 139 -9.32 -0.16 29.12
CA ARG A 139 -9.25 1.28 29.39
C ARG A 139 -10.64 1.89 29.23
N SER A 140 -11.11 2.61 30.24
CA SER A 140 -12.30 3.46 30.10
C SER A 140 -11.96 4.66 29.20
N GLY A 141 -12.95 5.12 28.43
CA GLY A 141 -12.87 6.25 27.53
C GLY A 141 -14.03 7.20 27.75
#